data_AF-A0A6S7GHE9-F1
#
_entry.id   AF-A0A6S7GHE9-F1
#
_cell.length_a   1.000
_cell.length_b   1.000
_cell.length_c   1.000
_cell.angle_alpha   90.00
_cell.angle_beta   90.00
_cell.angle_gamma   90.00
#
_symmetry.space_group_name_H-M   'P 1'
#
loop_
_entity.id
_entity.type
_entity.pdbx_description
1 polymer ?
#
loop_
_entity_poly.entity_id
_entity_poly.type
_entity_poly.pdbx_seq_one_letter_code
_entity_poly.pdbx_strand_id
1 'polypeptide(L)'
;MCVGVIYLFFFFCAVLVPLAFYCFFVLARPTLGLNTPVAAVTPLVLEEFTRELAAYPLSKRRYVLDGIRLGFRVGWEPDRVSLRSRTSNMRSASDHPDVVDAYLSSELAARRVAGPFTNLPVPLLHVSPFGVIPKNHQLGKWRLILDLSSPAGHSVNDGIPKDPYSLHYVKVDDAIRALVDLGPGTLMAKFDVKAAYRNIPIHPDDRYLLGMKWRDRFYVDLVLPFGLQVGPVYLQFGC
;
A
#
# COMPACT_ATOMS: atom_id res chain seq x y z
N MET A 1 11.49 17.33 24.34
CA MET A 1 11.83 17.32 22.90
C MET A 1 11.13 16.14 22.24
N CYS A 2 9.89 16.32 21.81
CA CYS A 2 9.16 15.38 20.96
C CYS A 2 8.40 16.23 19.95
N VAL A 3 9.05 16.51 18.82
CA VAL A 3 8.45 17.28 17.73
C VAL A 3 8.29 16.31 16.56
N GLY A 4 7.03 16.12 16.17
CA GLY A 4 6.50 15.22 15.14
C GLY A 4 7.48 14.71 14.08
N VAL A 5 7.73 13.41 14.14
CA VAL A 5 8.74 12.71 13.34
C VAL A 5 8.08 11.85 12.24
N ILE A 6 7.15 12.41 11.45
CA ILE A 6 6.77 11.86 10.12
C ILE A 6 7.57 12.54 9.01
N TYR A 7 7.86 13.84 9.16
CA TYR A 7 8.71 14.54 8.19
C TYR A 7 10.18 14.06 8.26
N LEU A 8 10.63 13.52 9.39
CA LEU A 8 11.99 12.99 9.54
C LEU A 8 12.18 11.57 8.99
N PHE A 9 11.11 10.81 8.74
CA PHE A 9 11.22 9.47 8.15
C PHE A 9 11.75 9.51 6.71
N PHE A 10 11.74 10.69 6.08
CA PHE A 10 12.31 10.94 4.76
C PHE A 10 13.74 11.52 4.81
N PHE A 11 14.32 11.75 6.00
CA PHE A 11 15.61 12.44 6.13
C PHE A 11 16.83 11.53 6.44
N PHE A 12 16.63 10.24 6.76
CA PHE A 12 17.74 9.33 7.10
C PHE A 12 17.70 7.97 6.36
N CYS A 13 17.52 8.01 5.04
CA CYS A 13 17.87 6.85 4.19
C CYS A 13 18.78 7.31 3.05
N ALA A 14 19.96 7.78 3.42
CA ALA A 14 21.09 7.93 2.52
C ALA A 14 22.30 7.19 3.11
N VAL A 15 22.19 5.87 3.23
CA VAL A 15 23.36 5.00 3.11
C VAL A 15 23.36 4.47 1.68
N LEU A 16 24.36 4.93 0.94
CA LEU A 16 24.67 4.58 -0.44
C LEU A 16 24.58 3.06 -0.66
N VAL A 17 23.56 2.61 -1.39
CA VAL A 17 23.61 1.32 -2.08
C VAL A 17 23.99 1.61 -3.53
N PRO A 18 25.17 1.16 -4.01
CA PRO A 18 25.58 1.42 -5.38
C PRO A 18 24.60 0.75 -6.35
N LEU A 19 24.19 1.53 -7.35
CA LEU A 19 23.46 1.11 -8.54
C LEU A 19 24.23 -0.01 -9.25
N ALA A 20 23.96 -1.26 -8.88
CA ALA A 20 24.45 -2.42 -9.60
C ALA A 20 23.30 -3.01 -10.44
N PHE A 21 23.48 -2.87 -11.74
CA PHE A 21 22.78 -3.55 -12.83
C PHE A 21 22.25 -4.94 -12.44
N TYR A 22 20.96 -5.16 -12.67
CA TYR A 22 20.43 -6.51 -12.91
C TYR A 22 19.61 -6.50 -14.20
N CYS A 23 20.34 -6.61 -15.31
CA CYS A 23 19.79 -7.16 -16.54
C CYS A 23 19.85 -8.68 -16.37
N PHE A 24 18.73 -9.31 -16.00
CA PHE A 24 18.63 -10.77 -15.94
C PHE A 24 17.36 -11.23 -16.63
N PHE A 25 17.58 -11.98 -17.71
CA PHE A 25 16.71 -12.90 -18.43
C PHE A 25 15.27 -13.02 -17.92
N VAL A 26 14.32 -12.70 -18.82
CA VAL A 26 12.91 -13.06 -18.73
C VAL A 26 12.79 -14.58 -18.90
N LEU A 27 13.16 -15.33 -17.87
CA LEU A 27 12.60 -16.66 -17.66
C LEU A 27 11.30 -16.46 -16.88
N ALA A 28 10.22 -17.09 -17.36
CA ALA A 28 8.89 -16.99 -16.77
C ALA A 28 8.96 -17.29 -15.26
N ARG A 29 8.90 -16.22 -14.44
CA ARG A 29 8.87 -16.36 -12.99
C ARG A 29 7.51 -16.96 -12.62
N PRO A 30 7.46 -17.94 -11.69
CA PRO A 30 6.21 -18.59 -11.31
C PRO A 30 5.21 -17.54 -10.81
N THR A 31 3.94 -17.70 -11.22
CA THR A 31 2.82 -16.89 -10.74
C THR A 31 2.76 -16.94 -9.21
N LEU A 32 2.63 -15.77 -8.59
CA LEU A 32 2.57 -15.67 -7.14
C LEU A 32 1.24 -16.18 -6.60
N GLY A 33 1.33 -16.93 -5.50
CA GLY A 33 0.18 -17.36 -4.70
C GLY A 33 -0.16 -16.36 -3.60
N LEU A 34 -1.34 -16.51 -2.99
CA LEU A 34 -1.77 -15.69 -1.85
C LEU A 34 -0.83 -15.80 -0.63
N ASN A 35 -0.12 -16.91 -0.49
CA ASN A 35 0.82 -17.15 0.62
C ASN A 35 2.24 -16.64 0.32
N THR A 36 2.41 -15.76 -0.69
CA THR A 36 3.72 -15.17 -1.00
C THR A 36 4.31 -14.51 0.25
N PRO A 37 5.56 -14.83 0.64
CA PRO A 37 6.17 -14.25 1.83
C PRO A 37 6.17 -12.72 1.79
N VAL A 38 5.96 -12.08 2.94
CA VAL A 38 5.92 -10.62 3.08
C VAL A 38 7.20 -9.96 2.57
N ALA A 39 8.36 -10.52 2.91
CA ALA A 39 9.66 -10.03 2.45
C ALA A 39 9.84 -10.08 0.92
N ALA A 40 9.02 -10.84 0.19
CA ALA A 40 9.09 -10.94 -1.26
C ALA A 40 8.26 -9.87 -2.00
N VAL A 41 7.44 -9.08 -1.29
CA VAL A 41 6.51 -8.11 -1.88
C VAL A 41 6.77 -6.67 -1.42
N THR A 42 7.69 -6.46 -0.48
CA THR A 42 8.04 -5.14 0.04
C THR A 42 9.53 -4.84 -0.20
N PRO A 43 9.89 -3.58 -0.55
CA PRO A 43 11.28 -3.14 -0.54
C PRO A 43 11.76 -2.67 0.84
N LEU A 44 10.89 -2.68 1.87
CA LEU A 44 11.24 -2.21 3.21
C LEU A 44 12.21 -3.19 3.88
N VAL A 45 13.33 -2.65 4.37
CA VAL A 45 14.38 -3.44 5.02
C VAL A 45 14.21 -3.39 6.53
N LEU A 46 13.89 -4.53 7.14
CA LEU A 46 13.56 -4.62 8.57
C LEU A 46 14.71 -4.15 9.46
N GLU A 47 15.94 -4.47 9.08
CA GLU A 47 17.14 -4.13 9.83
C GLU A 47 17.37 -2.61 9.88
N GLU A 48 17.18 -1.92 8.76
CA GLU A 48 17.28 -0.45 8.68
C GLU A 48 16.22 0.22 9.56
N PHE A 49 14.96 -0.21 9.42
CA PHE A 49 13.86 0.33 10.22
C PHE A 49 14.04 0.05 11.71
N THR A 50 14.64 -1.09 12.08
CA THR A 50 14.93 -1.40 13.49
C THR A 50 15.91 -0.40 14.09
N ARG A 51 16.94 0.01 13.33
CA ARG A 51 17.92 1.00 13.76
C ARG A 51 17.32 2.40 13.84
N GLU A 52 16.65 2.85 12.78
CA GLU A 52 16.07 4.20 12.71
C GLU A 52 14.98 4.42 13.78
N LEU A 53 14.22 3.38 14.11
CA LEU A 53 13.16 3.47 15.13
C LEU A 53 13.65 3.32 16.56
N ALA A 54 14.97 3.20 16.81
CA ALA A 54 15.53 2.89 18.13
C ALA A 54 15.21 3.93 19.23
N ALA A 55 14.85 5.16 18.86
CA ALA A 55 14.42 6.21 19.79
C ALA A 55 12.89 6.36 19.93
N TYR A 56 12.11 5.64 19.12
CA TYR A 56 10.64 5.78 19.11
C TYR A 56 9.98 5.02 20.26
N PRO A 57 8.78 5.45 20.70
CA PRO A 57 7.98 4.70 21.67
C PRO A 57 7.80 3.23 21.27
N LEU A 58 7.91 2.32 22.24
CA LEU A 58 7.94 0.88 22.00
C LEU A 58 6.73 0.38 21.21
N SER A 59 5.52 0.87 21.53
CA SER A 59 4.28 0.49 20.85
C SER A 59 4.30 0.84 19.36
N LYS A 60 4.73 2.07 19.02
CA LYS A 60 4.85 2.53 17.63
C LYS A 60 5.92 1.79 16.86
N ARG A 61 7.10 1.61 17.48
CA ARG A 61 8.18 0.80 16.90
C ARG A 61 7.71 -0.61 16.61
N ARG A 62 7.08 -1.26 17.59
CA ARG A 62 6.64 -2.65 17.46
C ARG A 62 5.64 -2.80 16.32
N TYR A 63 4.67 -1.89 16.23
CA TYR A 63 3.69 -1.88 15.15
C TYR A 63 4.36 -1.85 13.76
N VAL A 64 5.31 -0.92 13.55
CA VAL A 64 5.99 -0.78 12.24
C VAL A 64 6.85 -2.00 11.93
N LEU A 65 7.66 -2.47 12.89
CA LEU A 65 8.55 -3.61 12.68
C LEU A 65 7.76 -4.91 12.44
N ASP A 66 6.66 -5.12 13.17
CA ASP A 66 5.77 -6.26 12.93
C ASP A 66 5.08 -6.15 11.58
N GLY A 67 4.64 -4.95 11.18
CA GLY A 67 4.07 -4.72 9.85
C GLY A 67 5.05 -4.99 8.71
N ILE A 68 6.32 -4.61 8.85
CA ILE A 68 7.36 -4.92 7.85
C ILE A 68 7.66 -6.42 7.82
N ARG A 69 7.70 -7.08 8.98
CA ARG A 69 8.07 -8.49 9.11
C ARG A 69 6.95 -9.44 8.70
N LEU A 70 5.73 -9.18 9.15
CA LEU A 70 4.56 -10.05 9.07
C LEU A 70 3.49 -9.53 8.11
N GLY A 71 3.62 -8.28 7.65
CA GLY A 71 2.61 -7.59 6.86
C GLY A 71 1.66 -6.80 7.75
N PHE A 72 1.16 -5.68 7.22
CA PHE A 72 0.22 -4.83 7.93
C PHE A 72 -1.19 -5.41 7.87
N ARG A 73 -1.85 -5.46 9.03
CA ARG A 73 -3.25 -5.90 9.16
C ARG A 73 -4.18 -4.80 8.73
N VAL A 74 -5.16 -5.12 7.89
CA VAL A 74 -6.22 -4.21 7.38
C VAL A 74 -7.12 -3.71 8.51
N GLY A 75 -7.28 -4.49 9.58
CA GLY A 75 -8.16 -4.15 10.69
C GLY A 75 -9.64 -4.32 10.36
N TRP A 76 -9.95 -5.27 9.46
CA TRP A 76 -11.32 -5.64 9.13
C TRP A 76 -11.90 -6.56 10.21
N GLU A 77 -13.12 -6.25 10.66
CA GLU A 77 -13.82 -7.02 11.69
C GLU A 77 -14.99 -7.81 11.06
N PRO A 78 -14.98 -9.16 11.15
CA PRO A 78 -16.00 -10.00 10.50
C PRO A 78 -17.42 -9.78 11.00
N ASP A 79 -17.58 -9.41 12.27
CA ASP A 79 -18.90 -9.25 12.89
C ASP A 79 -19.59 -7.94 12.49
N ARG A 80 -18.87 -7.00 11.86
CA ARG A 80 -19.43 -5.70 11.44
C ARG A 80 -20.19 -5.76 10.14
N VAL A 81 -19.73 -6.58 9.19
CA VAL A 81 -20.25 -6.57 7.83
C VAL A 81 -20.17 -7.94 7.17
N SER A 82 -21.24 -8.32 6.50
CA SER A 82 -21.20 -9.44 5.56
C SER A 82 -20.77 -8.94 4.19
N LEU A 83 -19.60 -9.40 3.72
CA LEU A 83 -19.02 -8.97 2.45
C LEU A 83 -19.84 -9.46 1.26
N ARG A 84 -20.06 -8.59 0.27
CA ARG A 84 -20.72 -8.94 -0.99
C ARG A 84 -19.88 -8.56 -2.19
N SER A 85 -19.21 -9.56 -2.77
CA SER A 85 -18.40 -9.37 -3.98
C SER A 85 -19.20 -8.79 -5.14
N ARG A 86 -18.56 -7.93 -5.93
CA ARG A 86 -19.14 -7.36 -7.15
C ARG A 86 -18.87 -8.27 -8.34
N THR A 87 -19.83 -8.29 -9.27
CA THR A 87 -19.75 -9.08 -10.50
C THR A 87 -19.22 -8.30 -11.70
N SER A 88 -19.16 -6.97 -11.60
CA SER A 88 -18.71 -6.08 -12.67
C SER A 88 -17.82 -4.95 -12.13
N ASN A 89 -16.88 -4.52 -12.97
CA ASN A 89 -16.02 -3.37 -12.73
C ASN A 89 -16.69 -2.05 -13.15
N MET A 90 -16.08 -0.93 -12.80
CA MET A 90 -16.51 0.38 -13.26
C MET A 90 -16.34 0.52 -14.77
N ARG A 91 -17.17 1.36 -15.39
CA ARG A 91 -17.15 1.60 -16.85
C ARG A 91 -15.77 2.01 -17.38
N SER A 92 -15.01 2.78 -16.61
CA SER A 92 -13.67 3.22 -17.02
C SER A 92 -12.70 2.05 -17.24
N ALA A 93 -12.86 0.93 -16.52
CA ALA A 93 -12.04 -0.26 -16.75
C ALA A 93 -12.35 -0.91 -18.12
N SER A 94 -13.63 -0.97 -18.52
CA SER A 94 -14.02 -1.49 -19.83
C SER A 94 -13.71 -0.52 -20.97
N ASP A 95 -13.76 0.79 -20.72
CA ASP A 95 -13.47 1.83 -21.72
C ASP A 95 -11.95 1.93 -22.00
N HIS A 96 -11.10 1.47 -21.09
CA HIS A 96 -9.63 1.50 -21.19
C HIS A 96 -8.98 0.16 -20.81
N PRO A 97 -9.26 -0.92 -21.56
CA PRO A 97 -8.82 -2.27 -21.19
C PRO A 97 -7.30 -2.46 -21.30
N ASP A 98 -6.66 -1.74 -22.22
CA ASP A 98 -5.20 -1.70 -22.43
C ASP A 98 -4.47 -1.14 -21.20
N VAL A 99 -5.04 -0.10 -20.58
CA VAL A 99 -4.52 0.48 -19.34
C VAL A 99 -4.57 -0.52 -18.19
N VAL A 100 -5.68 -1.25 -18.07
CA VAL A 100 -5.87 -2.27 -17.03
C VAL A 100 -4.88 -3.43 -17.22
N ASP A 101 -4.78 -3.94 -18.45
CA ASP A 101 -3.86 -5.03 -18.78
C ASP A 101 -2.40 -4.64 -18.49
N ALA A 102 -1.98 -3.45 -18.91
CA ALA A 102 -0.64 -2.93 -18.68
C ALA A 102 -0.36 -2.75 -17.18
N TYR A 103 -1.33 -2.22 -16.42
CA TYR A 103 -1.22 -2.08 -14.98
C TYR A 103 -1.03 -3.44 -14.29
N LEU A 104 -1.92 -4.40 -14.52
CA LEU A 104 -1.84 -5.72 -13.91
C LEU A 104 -0.53 -6.43 -14.27
N SER A 105 -0.12 -6.37 -15.53
CA SER A 105 1.17 -6.91 -15.99
C SER A 105 2.35 -6.32 -15.21
N SER A 106 2.36 -4.98 -15.01
CA SER A 106 3.42 -4.31 -14.26
C SER A 106 3.44 -4.68 -12.77
N GLU A 107 2.28 -4.87 -12.15
CA GLU A 107 2.17 -5.23 -10.73
C GLU A 107 2.51 -6.71 -10.49
N LEU A 108 2.17 -7.59 -11.44
CA LEU A 108 2.61 -8.99 -11.45
C LEU A 108 4.14 -9.09 -11.58
N ALA A 109 4.73 -8.38 -12.54
CA ALA A 109 6.18 -8.35 -12.74
C ALA A 109 6.92 -7.83 -11.50
N ALA A 110 6.32 -6.86 -10.81
CA ALA A 110 6.84 -6.31 -9.57
C ALA A 110 6.49 -7.11 -8.32
N ARG A 111 5.84 -8.27 -8.45
CA ARG A 111 5.47 -9.17 -7.34
C ARG A 111 4.51 -8.57 -6.31
N ARG A 112 3.75 -7.54 -6.68
CA ARG A 112 2.82 -6.84 -5.79
C ARG A 112 1.37 -7.35 -5.89
N VAL A 113 1.08 -8.09 -6.95
CA VAL A 113 -0.21 -8.74 -7.20
C VAL A 113 0.01 -10.24 -7.41
N ALA A 114 -0.86 -11.06 -6.85
CA ALA A 114 -0.94 -12.50 -7.09
C ALA A 114 -1.96 -12.84 -8.18
N GLY A 115 -1.74 -13.96 -8.87
CA GLY A 115 -2.52 -14.40 -10.03
C GLY A 115 -1.71 -14.36 -11.34
N PRO A 116 -2.38 -14.36 -12.51
CA PRO A 116 -3.82 -14.55 -12.70
C PRO A 116 -4.28 -15.95 -12.30
N PHE A 117 -5.35 -16.06 -11.51
CA PHE A 117 -5.96 -17.34 -11.17
C PHE A 117 -7.14 -17.65 -12.08
N THR A 118 -7.24 -18.90 -12.55
CA THR A 118 -8.41 -19.43 -13.30
C THR A 118 -9.65 -19.55 -12.42
N ASN A 119 -9.46 -19.90 -11.15
CA ASN A 119 -10.48 -20.16 -10.16
C ASN A 119 -10.26 -19.27 -8.95
N LEU A 120 -11.23 -19.20 -8.03
CA LEU A 120 -11.04 -18.54 -6.75
C LEU A 120 -9.85 -19.18 -6.01
N PRO A 121 -8.78 -18.43 -5.68
CA PRO A 121 -7.61 -18.97 -5.01
C PRO A 121 -7.88 -19.34 -3.55
N VAL A 122 -8.89 -18.74 -2.93
CA VAL A 122 -9.41 -19.06 -1.60
C VAL A 122 -10.94 -18.91 -1.58
N PRO A 123 -11.68 -19.74 -0.83
CA PRO A 123 -13.15 -19.69 -0.81
C PRO A 123 -13.73 -18.35 -0.36
N LEU A 124 -13.03 -17.65 0.54
CA LEU A 124 -13.50 -16.38 1.13
C LEU A 124 -13.02 -15.15 0.35
N LEU A 125 -12.44 -15.29 -0.84
CA LEU A 125 -11.94 -14.14 -1.59
C LEU A 125 -13.08 -13.14 -1.88
N HIS A 126 -12.97 -11.96 -1.31
CA HIS A 126 -13.82 -10.83 -1.65
C HIS A 126 -13.29 -10.14 -2.90
N VAL A 127 -14.18 -9.89 -3.86
CA VAL A 127 -13.85 -9.21 -5.11
C VAL A 127 -14.53 -7.84 -5.12
N SER A 128 -13.71 -6.80 -5.01
CA SER A 128 -14.15 -5.42 -5.12
C SER A 128 -14.06 -4.95 -6.59
N PRO A 129 -14.95 -4.07 -7.04
CA PRO A 129 -14.88 -3.54 -8.39
C PRO A 129 -13.72 -2.54 -8.45
N PHE A 130 -13.16 -2.36 -9.64
CA PHE A 130 -12.16 -1.33 -9.86
C PHE A 130 -12.47 -0.49 -11.10
N GLY A 131 -11.81 0.66 -11.19
CA GLY A 131 -11.83 1.53 -12.35
C GLY A 131 -10.44 2.13 -12.61
N VAL A 132 -10.26 2.79 -13.75
CA VAL A 132 -9.06 3.58 -14.03
C VAL A 132 -9.40 5.05 -14.16
N ILE A 133 -8.49 5.91 -13.67
CA ILE A 133 -8.59 7.37 -13.74
C ILE A 133 -7.26 7.94 -14.25
N PRO A 134 -7.27 8.91 -15.18
CA PRO A 134 -6.04 9.55 -15.64
C PRO A 134 -5.38 10.33 -14.50
N LYS A 135 -4.05 10.35 -14.47
CA LYS A 135 -3.30 11.19 -13.54
C LYS A 135 -3.31 12.63 -14.04
N ASN A 136 -3.87 13.54 -13.24
CA ASN A 136 -3.82 14.97 -13.53
C ASN A 136 -2.38 15.41 -13.82
N HIS A 137 -2.23 16.21 -14.88
CA HIS A 137 -0.94 16.74 -15.35
C HIS A 137 0.09 15.69 -15.78
N GLN A 138 -0.32 14.44 -16.05
CA GLN A 138 0.56 13.39 -16.56
C GLN A 138 -0.09 12.64 -17.73
N LEU A 139 0.10 13.15 -18.95
CA LEU A 139 -0.44 12.56 -20.16
C LEU A 139 -0.04 11.08 -20.29
N GLY A 140 -1.02 10.23 -20.61
CA GLY A 140 -0.84 8.79 -20.77
C GLY A 140 -0.61 7.99 -19.48
N LYS A 141 -0.57 8.64 -18.30
CA LYS A 141 -0.45 7.93 -17.03
C LYS A 141 -1.80 7.76 -16.36
N TRP A 142 -2.07 6.57 -15.88
CA TRP A 142 -3.33 6.19 -15.25
C TRP A 142 -3.12 5.67 -13.83
N ARG A 143 -4.19 5.66 -13.04
CA ARG A 143 -4.29 4.98 -11.76
C ARG A 143 -5.43 3.98 -11.82
N LEU A 144 -5.17 2.74 -11.42
CA LEU A 144 -6.22 1.81 -11.05
C LEU A 144 -6.67 2.16 -9.62
N ILE A 145 -7.98 2.23 -9.42
CA ILE A 145 -8.61 2.47 -8.12
C ILE A 145 -9.48 1.26 -7.81
N LEU A 146 -9.13 0.56 -6.73
CA LEU A 146 -9.94 -0.50 -6.18
C LEU A 146 -10.99 0.13 -5.26
N ASP A 147 -12.27 -0.06 -5.58
CA ASP A 147 -13.36 0.53 -4.82
C ASP A 147 -13.75 -0.37 -3.66
N LEU A 148 -13.01 -0.18 -2.57
CA LEU A 148 -13.17 -0.90 -1.32
C LEU A 148 -14.35 -0.39 -0.49
N SER A 149 -15.11 0.58 -1.00
CA SER A 149 -16.34 1.11 -0.39
C SER A 149 -17.61 0.61 -1.10
N SER A 150 -17.48 -0.34 -2.03
CA SER A 150 -18.58 -0.87 -2.83
C SER A 150 -18.74 -2.39 -2.69
N PRO A 151 -19.99 -2.89 -2.57
CA PRO A 151 -21.22 -2.12 -2.39
C PRO A 151 -21.33 -1.57 -0.97
N ALA A 152 -21.91 -0.38 -0.81
CA ALA A 152 -22.09 0.24 0.49
C ALA A 152 -22.88 -0.67 1.46
N GLY A 153 -22.43 -0.74 2.71
CA GLY A 153 -22.94 -1.63 3.74
C GLY A 153 -22.48 -3.09 3.62
N HIS A 154 -21.66 -3.42 2.62
CA HIS A 154 -21.19 -4.77 2.31
C HIS A 154 -19.75 -4.80 1.76
N SER A 155 -19.04 -3.68 1.89
CA SER A 155 -17.70 -3.50 1.35
C SER A 155 -16.62 -3.77 2.40
N VAL A 156 -15.37 -3.83 1.97
CA VAL A 156 -14.22 -3.98 2.88
C VAL A 156 -14.16 -2.81 3.86
N ASN A 157 -14.31 -1.58 3.38
CA ASN A 157 -14.21 -0.39 4.23
C ASN A 157 -15.34 -0.32 5.27
N ASP A 158 -16.52 -0.89 5.00
CA ASP A 158 -17.63 -0.95 5.97
C ASP A 158 -17.29 -1.81 7.20
N GLY A 159 -16.40 -2.81 7.04
CA GLY A 159 -15.96 -3.68 8.12
C GLY A 159 -14.77 -3.14 8.91
N ILE A 160 -14.25 -1.97 8.57
CA ILE A 160 -13.09 -1.36 9.22
C ILE A 160 -13.60 -0.27 10.20
N PRO A 161 -13.39 -0.41 11.52
CA PRO A 161 -13.76 0.60 12.50
C PRO A 161 -13.14 1.97 12.18
N LYS A 162 -13.83 3.08 12.43
CA LYS A 162 -13.30 4.43 12.16
C LYS A 162 -12.44 4.99 13.30
N ASP A 163 -12.76 4.66 14.54
CA ASP A 163 -12.16 5.24 15.74
C ASP A 163 -10.65 4.98 15.95
N PRO A 164 -10.07 3.79 15.67
CA PRO A 164 -8.64 3.57 15.89
C PRO A 164 -7.74 4.22 14.82
N TYR A 165 -8.33 4.92 13.84
CA TYR A 165 -7.64 5.44 12.65
C TYR A 165 -7.80 6.96 12.49
N SER A 166 -8.04 7.69 13.58
CA SER A 166 -8.06 9.15 13.54
C SER A 166 -6.67 9.69 13.16
N LEU A 167 -6.57 10.23 11.94
CA LEU A 167 -5.34 10.76 11.37
C LEU A 167 -5.01 12.12 12.00
N HIS A 168 -3.93 12.22 12.76
CA HIS A 168 -3.40 13.49 13.26
C HIS A 168 -2.34 14.07 12.32
N TYR A 169 -2.77 14.73 11.24
CA TYR A 169 -1.83 15.29 10.27
C TYR A 169 -0.90 16.31 10.93
N VAL A 170 0.41 16.15 10.71
CA VAL A 170 1.38 17.20 11.01
C VAL A 170 1.04 18.40 10.13
N LYS A 171 0.82 19.56 10.75
CA LYS A 171 0.42 20.77 10.04
C LYS A 171 1.63 21.41 9.38
N VAL A 172 1.38 22.18 8.33
CA VAL A 172 2.41 23.01 7.70
C VAL A 172 3.03 23.95 8.74
N ASP A 173 2.22 24.48 9.67
CA ASP A 173 2.69 25.33 10.77
C ASP A 173 3.68 24.62 11.69
N ASP A 174 3.56 23.30 11.89
CA ASP A 174 4.51 22.54 12.69
C ASP A 174 5.88 22.48 12.00
N ALA A 175 5.87 22.27 10.68
CA ALA A 175 7.08 22.28 9.88
C ALA A 175 7.71 23.68 9.81
N ILE A 176 6.91 24.73 9.65
CA ILE A 176 7.39 26.12 9.65
C ILE A 176 8.03 26.45 10.99
N ARG A 177 7.38 26.11 12.11
CA ARG A 177 7.94 26.33 13.45
C ARG A 177 9.28 25.62 13.62
N ALA A 178 9.37 24.35 13.21
CA ALA A 178 10.63 23.62 13.27
C ALA A 178 11.75 24.29 12.44
N LEU A 179 11.43 24.84 11.27
CA LEU A 179 12.42 25.56 10.44
C LEU A 179 12.86 26.88 11.06
N VAL A 180 11.92 27.62 11.64
CA VAL A 180 12.21 28.88 12.35
C VAL A 180 13.11 28.60 13.55
N ASP A 181 12.82 27.54 14.31
CA ASP A 181 13.60 27.15 15.49
C ASP A 181 15.04 26.71 15.14
N LEU A 182 15.24 26.09 13.96
CA LEU A 182 16.58 25.72 13.47
C LEU A 182 17.41 26.93 13.01
N GLY A 183 16.74 28.06 12.71
CA GLY A 183 17.36 29.34 12.45
C GLY A 183 17.88 29.55 11.02
N PRO A 184 18.41 30.77 10.73
CA PRO A 184 18.90 31.13 9.41
C PRO A 184 20.07 30.25 8.95
N GLY A 185 20.09 29.89 7.67
CA GLY A 185 21.11 29.00 7.09
C GLY A 185 20.75 27.51 7.12
N THR A 186 19.60 27.16 7.68
CA THR A 186 19.08 25.78 7.66
C THR A 186 18.82 25.31 6.24
N LEU A 187 19.35 24.12 5.90
CA LEU A 187 19.11 23.46 4.62
C LEU A 187 17.94 22.48 4.74
N MET A 188 17.05 22.49 3.74
CA MET A 188 15.94 21.55 3.63
C MET A 188 16.08 20.69 2.37
N ALA A 189 15.82 19.39 2.53
CA ALA A 189 15.61 18.48 1.41
C ALA A 189 14.20 17.87 1.48
N LYS A 190 13.59 17.62 0.33
CA LYS A 190 12.32 16.91 0.20
C LYS A 190 12.51 15.71 -0.71
N PHE A 191 12.17 14.53 -0.20
CA PHE A 191 12.14 13.29 -0.97
C PHE A 191 10.71 12.83 -1.17
N ASP A 192 10.34 12.50 -2.40
CA ASP A 192 9.06 11.87 -2.72
C ASP A 192 9.27 10.37 -2.90
N VAL A 193 8.69 9.56 -2.02
CA VAL A 193 8.75 8.10 -2.15
C VAL A 193 7.77 7.67 -3.24
N LYS A 194 8.34 7.22 -4.36
CA LYS A 194 7.59 6.70 -5.48
C LYS A 194 6.69 5.54 -5.03
N ALA A 195 5.39 5.70 -5.25
CA ALA A 195 4.38 4.69 -4.97
C ALA A 195 4.42 4.16 -3.52
N ALA A 196 4.56 5.05 -2.52
CA ALA A 196 4.69 4.71 -1.10
C ALA A 196 3.70 3.62 -0.61
N TYR A 197 2.42 3.71 -0.95
CA TYR A 197 1.43 2.68 -0.63
C TYR A 197 1.82 1.29 -1.12
N ARG A 198 2.35 1.19 -2.35
CA ARG A 198 2.74 -0.08 -2.98
C ARG A 198 4.00 -0.71 -2.36
N ASN A 199 4.66 -0.02 -1.42
CA ASN A 199 5.76 -0.57 -0.64
C ASN A 199 5.29 -1.22 0.67
N ILE A 200 4.04 -0.97 1.11
CA ILE A 200 3.50 -1.47 2.37
C ILE A 200 2.91 -2.86 2.14
N PRO A 201 3.51 -3.94 2.70
CA PRO A 201 2.99 -5.29 2.51
C PRO A 201 1.72 -5.52 3.33
N ILE A 202 0.77 -6.28 2.77
CA ILE A 202 -0.42 -6.71 3.50
C ILE A 202 -0.18 -8.08 4.14
N HIS A 203 -0.63 -8.22 5.38
CA HIS A 203 -0.57 -9.48 6.12
C HIS A 203 -1.29 -10.60 5.35
N PRO A 204 -0.69 -11.80 5.22
CA PRO A 204 -1.26 -12.91 4.47
C PRO A 204 -2.73 -13.19 4.80
N ASP A 205 -3.08 -13.19 6.08
CA ASP A 205 -4.45 -13.45 6.55
C ASP A 205 -5.49 -12.45 6.06
N ASP A 206 -5.11 -11.22 5.68
CA ASP A 206 -6.08 -10.20 5.27
C ASP A 206 -6.14 -10.05 3.73
N ARG A 207 -5.29 -10.76 2.97
CA ARG A 207 -5.22 -10.63 1.50
C ARG A 207 -6.49 -11.06 0.79
N TYR A 208 -7.29 -11.96 1.39
CA TYR A 208 -8.56 -12.37 0.83
C TYR A 208 -9.57 -11.21 0.72
N LEU A 209 -9.33 -10.08 1.39
CA LEU A 209 -10.17 -8.89 1.29
C LEU A 209 -9.88 -8.06 0.03
N LEU A 210 -8.74 -8.27 -0.62
CA LEU A 210 -8.20 -7.37 -1.66
C LEU A 210 -8.22 -8.02 -3.05
N GLY A 211 -9.28 -8.75 -3.36
CA GLY A 211 -9.47 -9.42 -4.64
C GLY A 211 -9.99 -8.50 -5.74
N MET A 212 -9.56 -8.79 -6.97
CA MET A 212 -9.99 -8.16 -8.21
C MET A 212 -10.35 -9.25 -9.23
N LYS A 213 -11.30 -8.98 -10.12
CA LYS A 213 -11.62 -9.84 -11.27
C LYS A 213 -11.45 -9.07 -12.58
N TRP A 214 -10.66 -9.61 -13.50
CA TRP A 214 -10.46 -9.05 -14.83
C TRP A 214 -10.32 -10.15 -15.89
N ARG A 215 -11.07 -10.07 -16.99
CA ARG A 215 -11.09 -11.06 -18.08
C ARG A 215 -11.19 -12.51 -17.59
N ASP A 216 -12.14 -12.75 -16.69
CA ASP A 216 -12.39 -14.05 -16.06
C ASP A 216 -11.19 -14.66 -15.32
N ARG A 217 -10.24 -13.82 -14.92
CA ARG A 217 -9.15 -14.17 -14.01
C ARG A 217 -9.30 -13.41 -12.71
N PHE A 218 -8.87 -14.04 -11.62
CA PHE A 218 -8.78 -13.40 -10.32
C PHE A 218 -7.35 -12.92 -10.06
N TYR A 219 -7.25 -11.78 -9.40
CA TYR A 219 -6.02 -11.16 -8.96
C TYR A 219 -6.18 -10.73 -7.52
N VAL A 220 -5.09 -10.72 -6.75
CA VAL A 220 -5.12 -10.30 -5.34
C VAL A 220 -3.96 -9.37 -5.05
N ASP A 221 -4.26 -8.19 -4.50
CA ASP A 221 -3.24 -7.27 -4.03
C ASP A 221 -2.52 -7.85 -2.81
N LEU A 222 -1.18 -7.93 -2.88
CA LEU A 222 -0.32 -8.39 -1.79
C LEU A 222 0.27 -7.23 -0.97
N VAL A 223 0.13 -6.02 -1.49
CA VAL A 223 0.55 -4.76 -0.89
C VAL A 223 -0.63 -3.80 -0.85
N LEU A 224 -0.53 -2.75 -0.05
CA LEU A 224 -1.60 -1.81 0.21
C LEU A 224 -2.12 -1.15 -1.08
N PRO A 225 -3.39 -1.37 -1.46
CA PRO A 225 -4.00 -0.71 -2.61
C PRO A 225 -4.45 0.72 -2.26
N PHE A 226 -4.65 1.53 -3.30
CA PHE A 226 -5.38 2.79 -3.14
C PHE A 226 -6.86 2.49 -2.89
N GLY A 227 -7.48 3.27 -2.00
CA GLY A 227 -8.91 3.15 -1.66
C GLY A 227 -9.19 2.45 -0.33
N LEU A 228 -8.18 1.87 0.31
CA LEU A 228 -8.34 1.26 1.63
C LEU A 228 -8.41 2.35 2.71
N GLN A 229 -9.44 2.33 3.56
CA GLN A 229 -9.70 3.37 4.56
C GLN A 229 -8.51 3.58 5.53
N VAL A 230 -7.82 2.51 5.90
CA VAL A 230 -6.63 2.53 6.76
C VAL A 230 -5.35 2.94 6.04
N GLY A 231 -5.38 3.06 4.71
CA GLY A 231 -4.23 3.39 3.89
C GLY A 231 -3.41 4.58 4.42
N PRO A 232 -4.05 5.74 4.69
CA PRO A 232 -3.36 6.91 5.21
C PRO A 232 -2.68 6.70 6.57
N VAL A 233 -3.22 5.84 7.44
CA VAL A 233 -2.65 5.58 8.78
C VAL A 233 -1.28 4.92 8.66
N TYR A 234 -1.13 3.99 7.71
CA TYR A 234 0.16 3.29 7.54
C TYR A 234 1.29 4.19 7.08
N LEU A 235 0.98 5.34 6.50
CA LEU A 235 1.97 6.33 6.06
C LEU A 235 2.23 7.42 7.10
N GLN A 236 1.64 7.31 8.30
CA GLN A 236 1.65 8.33 9.33
C GLN A 236 2.45 7.94 10.59
N PHE A 237 3.41 7.02 10.49
CA PHE A 237 4.22 6.67 11.67
C PHE A 237 5.22 7.75 12.05
N GLY A 238 4.75 8.66 12.89
CA GLY A 238 5.55 9.66 13.59
C GLY A 238 4.73 10.86 14.04
N CYS A 239 3.83 10.58 14.96
CA CYS A 239 3.59 11.54 16.02
C CYS A 239 4.50 11.18 17.20
#